data_AF-A0A9N8X245-F1
#
_entry.id   AF-A0A9N8X245-F1
#
_cell.length_a   1.000
_cell.length_b   1.000
_cell.length_c   1.000
_cell.angle_alpha   90.00
_cell.angle_beta   90.00
_cell.angle_gamma   90.00
#
_symmetry.space_group_name_H-M   'P 1'
#
loop_
_entity.id
_entity.type
_entity.pdbx_description
1 polymer ?
#
loop_
_entity_poly.entity_id
_entity_poly.type
_entity_poly.pdbx_seq_one_letter_code
_entity_poly.pdbx_strand_id
1 'polypeptide(L)'
;MSKVILYCTTWATALAGALCAPSVCHAQLGGMVPPAPAASAAVVHSLKSGSFQVRTTTDGGGTTINEYSTDTGQIFAYTWQGPTMPDLKTLLGSFYDSWRDGAASAQASGGALHAARVAQPDLVVESGGQMRSYVGRAWLPRALPAGVSADDLR
;
A
#
# COMPACT_ATOMS: atom_id res chain seq x y z
N MET A 1 6.61 -74.62 4.14
CA MET A 1 5.27 -74.26 3.64
C MET A 1 5.15 -72.74 3.79
N SER A 2 5.59 -71.96 2.79
CA SER A 2 4.77 -71.38 1.69
C SER A 2 3.59 -70.55 2.25
N LYS A 3 3.36 -69.27 1.91
CA LYS A 3 3.47 -68.60 0.61
C LYS A 3 3.29 -67.07 0.77
N VAL A 4 4.00 -66.30 -0.06
CA VAL A 4 3.79 -64.86 -0.36
C VAL A 4 2.46 -64.65 -1.09
N ILE A 5 1.79 -63.49 -0.93
CA ILE A 5 0.98 -62.80 -1.96
C ILE A 5 0.94 -61.29 -1.68
N LEU A 6 1.38 -60.49 -2.68
CA LEU A 6 1.24 -59.04 -2.81
C LEU A 6 -0.22 -58.63 -3.05
N TYR A 7 -0.63 -57.43 -2.62
CA TYR A 7 -1.68 -56.68 -3.31
C TYR A 7 -1.43 -55.16 -3.39
N CYS A 8 -1.18 -54.74 -4.63
CA CYS A 8 -1.71 -53.58 -5.35
C CYS A 8 -1.70 -52.19 -4.66
N THR A 9 -0.61 -51.47 -4.87
CA THR A 9 -0.48 -50.02 -4.69
C THR A 9 -1.35 -49.29 -5.72
N THR A 10 -2.37 -48.55 -5.27
CA THR A 10 -2.96 -47.44 -6.05
C THR A 10 -3.09 -46.24 -5.13
N TRP A 11 -2.18 -45.28 -5.27
CA TRP A 11 -2.26 -44.00 -4.57
C TRP A 11 -3.01 -43.04 -5.48
N ALA A 12 -4.26 -42.74 -5.15
CA ALA A 12 -5.01 -41.67 -5.79
C ALA A 12 -4.47 -40.33 -5.27
N THR A 13 -3.65 -39.66 -6.07
CA THR A 13 -3.21 -38.29 -5.79
C THR A 13 -4.35 -37.32 -6.09
N ALA A 14 -5.08 -36.93 -5.06
CA ALA A 14 -5.94 -35.75 -5.11
C ALA A 14 -5.06 -34.49 -5.10
N LEU A 15 -4.88 -33.84 -6.24
CA LEU A 15 -4.34 -32.48 -6.30
C LEU A 15 -5.41 -31.52 -5.73
N ALA A 16 -5.30 -31.23 -4.44
CA ALA A 16 -5.98 -30.09 -3.85
C ALA A 16 -5.27 -28.82 -4.34
N GLY A 17 -5.84 -28.17 -5.37
CA GLY A 17 -5.41 -26.85 -5.81
C GLY A 17 -5.63 -25.83 -4.71
N ALA A 18 -4.57 -25.48 -3.99
CA ALA A 18 -4.57 -24.36 -3.06
C ALA A 18 -4.78 -23.07 -3.87
N LEU A 19 -5.98 -22.50 -3.77
CA LEU A 19 -6.29 -21.15 -4.23
C LEU A 19 -5.52 -20.18 -3.33
N CYS A 20 -4.26 -19.92 -3.70
CA CYS A 20 -3.48 -18.85 -3.10
C CYS A 20 -4.11 -17.53 -3.58
N ALA A 21 -4.92 -16.89 -2.73
CA ALA A 21 -5.38 -15.54 -3.00
C ALA A 21 -4.14 -14.63 -3.11
N PRO A 22 -3.99 -13.81 -4.16
CA PRO A 22 -2.84 -12.93 -4.27
C PRO A 22 -2.87 -11.92 -3.11
N SER A 23 -1.92 -12.03 -2.21
CA SER A 23 -1.62 -10.98 -1.23
C SER A 23 -1.21 -9.74 -2.02
N VAL A 24 -2.01 -8.67 -1.94
CA VAL A 24 -1.62 -7.38 -2.51
C VAL A 24 -0.51 -6.83 -1.62
N CYS A 25 0.75 -7.06 -2.02
CA CYS A 25 1.88 -6.38 -1.41
C CYS A 25 2.06 -5.05 -2.12
N HIS A 26 1.79 -3.96 -1.42
CA HIS A 26 2.17 -2.62 -1.87
C HIS A 26 3.69 -2.49 -1.83
N ALA A 27 4.23 -1.79 -2.82
CA ALA A 27 5.60 -1.31 -2.71
C ALA A 27 5.65 -0.21 -1.63
N GLN A 28 6.86 0.11 -1.19
CA GLN A 28 7.05 1.11 -0.15
C GLN A 28 7.23 2.49 -0.80
N LEU A 29 6.88 3.54 -0.06
CA LEU A 29 7.13 4.92 -0.47
C LEU A 29 8.62 5.14 -0.78
N GLY A 30 8.92 5.76 -1.92
CA GLY A 30 10.28 5.91 -2.45
C GLY A 30 10.82 4.68 -3.20
N GLY A 31 10.11 3.56 -3.15
CA GLY A 31 10.40 2.35 -3.92
C GLY A 31 9.97 2.43 -5.39
N MET A 32 10.20 1.36 -6.13
CA MET A 32 9.81 1.25 -7.54
C MET A 32 8.52 0.42 -7.67
N VAL A 33 7.66 0.82 -8.62
CA VAL A 33 6.47 0.05 -8.96
C VAL A 33 6.89 -1.36 -9.40
N PRO A 34 6.39 -2.43 -8.74
CA PRO A 34 6.70 -3.79 -9.13
C PRO A 34 6.02 -4.12 -10.47
N PRO A 35 6.65 -4.97 -11.31
CA PRO A 35 6.04 -5.44 -12.54
C PRO A 35 4.69 -6.08 -12.22
N ALA A 36 3.63 -5.65 -12.92
CA ALA A 36 2.28 -6.10 -12.61
C ALA A 36 2.15 -7.62 -12.89
N PRO A 37 1.66 -8.43 -11.92
CA PRO A 37 1.35 -9.83 -12.21
C PRO A 37 0.14 -9.88 -13.16
N ALA A 38 0.14 -10.82 -14.11
CA ALA A 38 -0.84 -10.94 -15.20
C ALA A 38 -2.32 -11.13 -14.75
N ALA A 39 -2.61 -11.18 -13.44
CA ALA A 39 -3.93 -11.46 -12.86
C ALA A 39 -4.32 -10.55 -11.69
N SER A 40 -3.70 -9.36 -11.53
CA SER A 40 -4.16 -8.41 -10.50
C SER A 40 -5.35 -7.58 -11.00
N ALA A 41 -6.46 -7.62 -10.26
CA ALA A 41 -7.62 -6.73 -10.43
C ALA A 41 -7.33 -5.28 -9.99
N ALA A 42 -6.10 -4.81 -10.19
CA ALA A 42 -5.75 -3.42 -10.02
C ALA A 42 -6.38 -2.64 -11.17
N VAL A 43 -7.37 -1.82 -10.87
CA VAL A 43 -7.91 -0.89 -11.86
C VAL A 43 -6.89 0.23 -11.99
N VAL A 44 -6.05 0.15 -13.01
CA VAL A 44 -5.09 1.19 -13.36
C VAL A 44 -5.85 2.32 -14.05
N HIS A 45 -6.31 3.30 -13.29
CA HIS A 45 -6.73 4.58 -13.84
C HIS A 45 -5.49 5.44 -14.08
N SER A 46 -4.79 5.20 -15.19
CA SER A 46 -3.72 6.08 -15.66
C SER A 46 -4.31 7.41 -16.12
N LEU A 47 -4.54 8.33 -15.19
CA LEU A 47 -4.68 9.73 -15.53
C LEU A 47 -3.30 10.23 -15.95
N LYS A 48 -3.00 10.16 -17.25
CA LYS A 48 -1.85 10.86 -17.84
C LYS A 48 -2.14 12.36 -17.77
N SER A 49 -1.89 12.98 -16.62
CA SER A 49 -1.59 14.42 -16.54
C SER A 49 -0.22 14.75 -17.15
N GLY A 50 0.54 13.73 -17.57
CA GLY A 50 1.85 13.85 -18.20
C GLY A 50 3.02 13.86 -17.22
N SER A 51 2.76 13.83 -15.90
CA SER A 51 3.79 13.94 -14.86
C SER A 51 3.82 12.77 -13.86
N PHE A 52 2.75 11.96 -13.75
CA PHE A 52 2.71 10.76 -12.91
C PHE A 52 1.66 9.74 -13.39
N GLN A 53 1.72 8.53 -12.81
CA GLN A 53 0.76 7.44 -12.97
C GLN A 53 0.08 7.15 -11.63
N VAL A 54 -1.19 6.70 -11.68
CA VAL A 54 -1.94 6.29 -10.50
C VAL A 54 -2.37 4.84 -10.64
N ARG A 55 -2.07 4.02 -9.63
CA ARG A 55 -2.57 2.64 -9.50
C ARG A 55 -3.48 2.54 -8.28
N THR A 56 -4.73 2.14 -8.50
CA THR A 56 -5.71 1.98 -7.42
C THR A 56 -5.85 0.51 -7.02
N THR A 57 -5.88 0.27 -5.73
CA THR A 57 -6.11 -1.05 -5.12
C THR A 57 -7.07 -0.92 -3.94
N THR A 58 -7.75 -2.01 -3.58
CA THR A 58 -8.56 -2.07 -2.35
C THR A 58 -8.01 -3.20 -1.49
N ASP A 59 -7.70 -2.90 -0.23
CA ASP A 59 -7.18 -3.90 0.71
C ASP A 59 -8.31 -4.80 1.29
N GLY A 60 -7.92 -5.80 2.08
CA GLY A 60 -8.89 -6.70 2.73
C GLY A 60 -9.81 -6.01 3.76
N GLY A 61 -9.47 -4.79 4.20
CA GLY A 61 -10.30 -3.97 5.07
C GLY A 61 -11.32 -3.12 4.32
N GLY A 62 -11.31 -3.13 2.98
CA GLY A 62 -12.18 -2.30 2.15
C GLY A 62 -11.66 -0.87 1.98
N THR A 63 -10.38 -0.62 2.27
CA THR A 63 -9.75 0.68 2.09
C THR A 63 -9.17 0.77 0.69
N THR A 64 -9.62 1.77 -0.07
CA THR A 64 -9.08 2.11 -1.37
C THR A 64 -7.77 2.87 -1.17
N ILE A 65 -6.72 2.42 -1.84
CA ILE A 65 -5.36 2.97 -1.80
C ILE A 65 -4.97 3.33 -3.23
N ASN A 66 -4.65 4.60 -3.46
CA ASN A 66 -4.05 5.08 -4.72
C ASN A 66 -2.54 5.22 -4.53
N GLU A 67 -1.77 4.53 -5.36
CA GLU A 67 -0.32 4.61 -5.47
C GLU A 67 0.06 5.58 -6.59
N TYR A 68 0.87 6.58 -6.29
CA TYR A 68 1.34 7.58 -7.25
C TYR A 68 2.80 7.34 -7.59
N SER A 69 3.10 7.12 -8.86
CA SER A 69 4.47 6.91 -9.34
C SER A 69 4.86 7.89 -10.43
N THR A 70 6.13 8.29 -10.47
CA THR A 70 6.72 9.04 -11.57
C THR A 70 6.71 8.20 -12.86
N ASP A 71 7.05 8.82 -13.99
CA ASP A 71 7.26 8.09 -15.26
C ASP A 71 8.43 7.09 -15.20
N THR A 72 9.38 7.29 -14.28
CA THR A 72 10.45 6.33 -14.00
C THR A 72 10.00 5.16 -13.11
N GLY A 73 8.76 5.18 -12.64
CA GLY A 73 8.19 4.16 -11.77
C GLY A 73 8.51 4.34 -10.30
N GLN A 74 9.11 5.46 -9.88
CA GLN A 74 9.35 5.73 -8.46
C GLN A 74 8.04 6.15 -7.80
N ILE A 75 7.67 5.46 -6.72
CA ILE A 75 6.49 5.78 -5.93
C ILE A 75 6.82 6.96 -5.02
N PHE A 76 6.08 8.07 -5.17
CA PHE A 76 6.33 9.30 -4.42
C PHE A 76 5.17 9.69 -3.51
N ALA A 77 3.98 9.09 -3.69
CA ALA A 77 2.85 9.32 -2.81
C ALA A 77 1.88 8.13 -2.75
N TYR A 78 1.11 8.10 -1.65
CA TYR A 78 -0.08 7.29 -1.47
C TYR A 78 -1.23 8.16 -1.01
N THR A 79 -2.46 7.90 -1.48
CA THR A 79 -3.69 8.37 -0.83
C THR A 79 -4.56 7.18 -0.46
N TRP A 80 -5.38 7.34 0.57
CA TRP A 80 -6.30 6.29 0.98
C TRP A 80 -7.64 6.85 1.45
N GLN A 81 -8.66 6.04 1.24
CA GLN A 81 -10.01 6.29 1.72
C GLN A 81 -10.71 4.97 2.03
N GLY A 82 -11.28 4.84 3.23
CA GLY A 82 -11.94 3.59 3.59
C GLY A 82 -12.46 3.50 5.02
N PRO A 83 -13.10 2.37 5.35
CA PRO A 83 -13.61 2.11 6.69
C PRO A 83 -12.52 1.71 7.69
N THR A 84 -11.30 1.43 7.23
CA THR A 84 -10.14 1.06 8.06
C THR A 84 -8.94 1.94 7.72
N MET A 85 -7.95 2.00 8.61
CA MET A 85 -6.65 2.60 8.29
C MET A 85 -5.83 1.56 7.51
N PRO A 86 -5.12 1.93 6.42
CA PRO A 86 -4.20 1.02 5.76
C PRO A 86 -3.00 0.71 6.65
N ASP A 87 -2.26 -0.34 6.33
CA ASP A 87 -0.99 -0.64 7.00
C ASP A 87 0.09 0.39 6.62
N LEU A 88 0.16 1.48 7.40
CA LEU A 88 1.15 2.55 7.20
C LEU A 88 2.59 2.06 7.34
N LYS A 89 2.86 0.96 8.06
CA LYS A 89 4.21 0.40 8.15
C LYS A 89 4.64 -0.16 6.79
N THR A 90 3.73 -0.85 6.12
CA THR A 90 3.95 -1.36 4.77
C THR A 90 4.06 -0.22 3.76
N LEU A 91 3.13 0.74 3.77
CA LEU A 91 3.15 1.86 2.80
C LEU A 91 4.37 2.78 2.95
N LEU A 92 4.74 3.15 4.18
CA LEU A 92 5.82 4.12 4.42
C LEU A 92 7.22 3.48 4.41
N GLY A 93 7.32 2.19 4.71
CA GLY A 93 8.60 1.48 4.75
C GLY A 93 9.63 2.15 5.66
N SER A 94 10.77 2.55 5.10
CA SER A 94 11.88 3.20 5.82
C SER A 94 11.49 4.52 6.48
N PHE A 95 10.43 5.19 6.01
CA PHE A 95 9.94 6.45 6.55
C PHE A 95 9.05 6.27 7.79
N TYR A 96 8.65 5.04 8.11
CA TYR A 96 7.68 4.74 9.17
C TYR A 96 8.14 5.17 10.57
N ASP A 97 9.41 4.93 10.92
CA ASP A 97 9.93 5.31 12.23
C ASP A 97 9.97 6.83 12.42
N SER A 98 10.42 7.57 11.39
CA SER A 98 10.41 9.04 11.40
C SER A 98 8.99 9.62 11.54
N TRP A 99 8.02 9.01 10.86
CA TRP A 99 6.61 9.35 11.04
C TRP A 99 6.13 9.11 12.47
N ARG A 100 6.43 7.95 13.06
CA ARG A 100 6.00 7.60 14.42
C ARG A 100 6.58 8.56 15.45
N ASP A 101 7.85 8.92 15.31
CA ASP A 101 8.52 9.86 16.21
C ASP A 101 7.93 11.27 16.10
N GLY A 102 7.64 11.70 14.87
CA GLY A 102 6.92 12.95 14.60
C GLY A 102 5.50 12.97 15.18
N ALA A 103 4.76 11.87 15.05
CA ALA A 103 3.42 11.73 15.62
C ALA A 103 3.45 11.80 17.15
N ALA A 104 4.38 11.10 17.80
CA ALA A 104 4.55 11.12 19.25
C ALA A 104 4.89 12.53 19.78
N SER A 105 5.78 13.24 19.10
CA SER A 105 6.12 14.63 19.40
C SER A 105 4.92 15.58 19.29
N ALA A 106 4.11 15.43 18.23
CA ALA A 106 2.91 16.21 18.01
C ALA A 106 1.85 15.98 19.11
N GLN A 107 1.69 14.73 19.57
CA GLN A 107 0.80 14.39 20.67
C GLN A 107 1.29 14.96 22.00
N ALA A 108 2.58 14.86 22.30
CA ALA A 108 3.17 15.41 23.52
C ALA A 108 3.03 16.94 23.61
N SER A 109 3.00 17.62 22.47
CA SER A 109 2.83 19.07 22.36
C SER A 109 1.36 19.53 22.47
N GLY A 110 0.41 18.62 22.77
CA GLY A 110 -1.00 18.96 23.01
C GLY A 110 -1.84 19.20 21.75
N GLY A 111 -1.31 18.93 20.55
CA GLY A 111 -1.98 19.16 19.29
C GLY A 111 -2.62 17.90 18.71
N ALA A 112 -3.87 17.56 19.10
CA ALA A 112 -4.61 16.48 18.43
C ALA A 112 -4.74 16.72 16.91
N LEU A 113 -4.82 17.99 16.49
CA LEU A 113 -4.81 18.42 15.08
C LEU A 113 -3.42 18.26 14.43
N HIS A 114 -2.33 18.41 15.18
CA HIS A 114 -0.98 18.17 14.69
C HIS A 114 -0.70 16.66 14.55
N ALA A 115 -1.33 15.81 15.37
CA ALA A 115 -1.26 14.36 15.17
C ALA A 115 -1.93 13.92 13.86
N ALA A 116 -2.94 14.68 13.38
CA ALA A 116 -3.55 14.45 12.08
C ALA A 116 -2.62 14.82 10.90
N ARG A 117 -1.59 15.65 11.12
CA ARG A 117 -0.59 16.02 10.11
C ARG A 117 0.82 15.98 10.67
N VAL A 118 1.56 14.94 10.30
CA VAL A 118 2.99 14.80 10.62
C VAL A 118 3.81 15.28 9.43
N ALA A 119 4.56 16.36 9.59
CA ALA A 119 5.46 16.88 8.57
C ALA A 119 6.91 16.77 9.04
N GLN A 120 7.67 15.94 8.34
CA GLN A 120 9.11 15.79 8.44
C GLN A 120 9.76 16.31 7.14
N PRO A 121 11.07 16.60 7.12
CA PRO A 121 11.75 17.13 5.94
C PRO A 121 11.59 16.27 4.67
N ASP A 122 11.50 14.95 4.86
CA ASP A 122 11.45 13.97 3.77
C ASP A 122 10.12 13.27 3.60
N LEU A 123 9.17 13.52 4.52
CA LEU A 123 7.89 12.83 4.54
C LEU A 123 6.83 13.75 5.11
N VAL A 124 5.70 13.85 4.42
CA VAL A 124 4.48 14.39 5.02
C VAL A 124 3.42 13.32 5.02
N VAL A 125 2.75 13.16 6.15
CA VAL A 125 1.59 12.27 6.32
C VAL A 125 0.45 13.09 6.89
N GLU A 126 -0.68 13.06 6.20
CA GLU A 126 -1.94 13.63 6.63
C GLU A 126 -2.95 12.49 6.78
N SER A 127 -3.59 12.39 7.94
CA SER A 127 -4.58 11.37 8.24
C SER A 127 -5.71 11.96 9.05
N GLY A 128 -6.92 11.55 8.76
CA GLY A 128 -8.10 12.03 9.47
C GLY A 128 -9.34 11.26 9.05
N GLY A 129 -10.47 11.95 9.16
CA GLY A 129 -11.78 11.39 8.87
C GLY A 129 -12.58 11.04 10.12
N GLN A 130 -13.80 10.59 9.91
CA GLN A 130 -14.69 10.15 10.98
C GLN A 130 -14.47 8.67 11.29
N MET A 131 -15.05 8.19 12.39
CA MET A 131 -15.02 6.76 12.70
C MET A 131 -15.61 5.97 11.51
N ARG A 132 -14.81 5.05 10.95
CA ARG A 132 -15.15 4.24 9.76
C ARG A 132 -15.26 5.02 8.44
N SER A 133 -14.65 6.21 8.38
CA SER A 133 -14.45 6.99 7.16
C SER A 133 -13.07 7.64 7.22
N TYR A 134 -12.04 6.80 7.25
CA TYR A 134 -10.65 7.24 7.25
C TYR A 134 -10.29 7.79 5.87
N VAL A 135 -9.58 8.90 5.88
CA VAL A 135 -9.01 9.53 4.69
C VAL A 135 -7.61 10.01 5.03
N GLY A 136 -6.70 9.91 4.08
CA GLY A 136 -5.37 10.43 4.27
C GLY A 136 -4.49 10.30 3.05
N ARG A 137 -3.29 10.83 3.19
CA ARG A 137 -2.26 10.85 2.16
C ARG A 137 -0.88 10.91 2.78
N ALA A 138 0.08 10.32 2.09
CA ALA A 138 1.49 10.38 2.44
C ALA A 138 2.29 10.68 1.17
N TRP A 139 3.27 11.58 1.25
CA TRP A 139 4.12 11.88 0.11
C TRP A 139 5.52 12.32 0.52
N LEU A 140 6.44 12.20 -0.43
CA LEU A 140 7.81 12.70 -0.32
C LEU A 140 7.87 14.11 -0.93
N PRO A 141 8.07 15.18 -0.14
CA PRO A 141 8.06 16.56 -0.66
C PRO A 141 9.10 16.80 -1.75
N ARG A 142 10.25 16.13 -1.65
CA ARG A 142 11.37 16.26 -2.60
C ARG A 142 11.24 15.39 -3.85
N ALA A 143 10.24 14.50 -3.91
CA ALA A 143 10.02 13.62 -5.05
C ALA A 143 8.74 13.94 -5.85
N LEU A 144 8.08 15.06 -5.54
CA LEU A 144 6.97 15.56 -6.35
C LEU A 144 7.49 15.90 -7.77
N PRO A 145 6.84 15.39 -8.84
CA PRO A 145 7.21 15.75 -10.20
C PRO A 145 7.06 17.26 -10.46
N ALA A 146 7.78 17.76 -11.46
CA ALA A 146 7.69 19.18 -11.84
C ALA A 146 6.24 19.57 -12.18
N GLY A 147 5.76 20.65 -11.56
CA GLY A 147 4.39 21.13 -11.74
C GLY A 147 3.32 20.36 -10.96
N VAL A 148 3.68 19.36 -10.16
CA VAL A 148 2.76 18.64 -9.27
C VAL A 148 2.87 19.18 -7.86
N SER A 149 1.73 19.46 -7.25
CA SER A 149 1.58 19.90 -5.88
C SER A 149 0.92 18.82 -5.01
N ALA A 150 0.96 18.98 -3.68
CA ALA A 150 0.26 18.05 -2.78
C ALA A 150 -1.27 18.08 -2.96
N ASP A 151 -1.84 19.15 -3.52
CA ASP A 151 -3.28 19.29 -3.77
C ASP A 151 -3.78 18.44 -4.94
N ASP A 152 -2.85 17.94 -5.77
CA ASP A 152 -3.13 17.02 -6.87
C ASP A 152 -3.28 15.55 -6.40
N LEU A 153 -2.96 15.27 -5.13
CA LEU A 153 -3.08 13.95 -4.50
C LEU A 153 -4.49 13.80 -3.89
N ARG A 154 -5.28 12.82 -4.36
CA ARG A 154 -6.69 12.64 -4.01
C ARG A 154 -7.07 11.19 -3.70
#